data_AF-A0A2G9UWD6-F1
#
_entry.id   AF-A0A2G9UWD6-F1
#
_cell.length_a   1.000
_cell.length_b   1.000
_cell.length_c   1.000
_cell.angle_alpha   90.00
_cell.angle_beta   90.00
_cell.angle_gamma   90.00
#
_symmetry.space_group_name_H-M   'P 1'
#
loop_
_entity.id
_entity.type
_entity.pdbx_description
1 polymer ?
#
loop_
_entity_poly.entity_id
_entity_poly.type
_entity_poly.pdbx_seq_one_letter_code
_entity_poly.pdbx_strand_id
1 'polypeptide(L)'
;MPLVYEAESWEHGVVMAAGLRTISHSALDKPTKALVHNPLCMRSYFSFNFADFFKHWLGIKGRVKQAPKIFMVNWYQEGPDGKPIWPGFGENIRVLEWIVNRV
;
A
#
# COMPACT_ATOMS: atom_id res chain seq x y z
N MET A 1 -10.57 -1.08 -5.10
CA MET A 1 -9.53 -1.96 -4.52
C MET A 1 -10.22 -3.02 -3.66
N PRO A 2 -9.84 -4.30 -3.78
CA PRO A 2 -10.34 -5.37 -2.90
C PRO A 2 -9.73 -5.25 -1.49
N LEU A 3 -10.22 -6.06 -0.54
CA LEU A 3 -9.75 -6.09 0.85
C LEU A 3 -8.25 -6.40 0.98
N VAL A 4 -7.76 -7.39 0.22
CA VAL A 4 -6.34 -7.76 0.14
C VAL A 4 -6.03 -8.33 -1.22
N TYR A 5 -4.83 -8.06 -1.73
CA TYR A 5 -4.28 -8.76 -2.89
C TYR A 5 -2.75 -8.80 -2.84
N GLU A 6 -2.18 -9.85 -3.43
CA GLU A 6 -0.74 -10.11 -3.54
C GLU A 6 -0.22 -9.59 -4.88
N ALA A 7 0.99 -9.01 -4.87
CA ALA A 7 1.69 -8.66 -6.09
C ALA A 7 2.22 -9.91 -6.80
N GLU A 8 2.09 -9.98 -8.13
CA GLU A 8 2.57 -11.09 -8.95
C GLU A 8 4.11 -11.19 -8.99
N SER A 9 4.79 -10.09 -8.73
CA SER A 9 6.25 -9.98 -8.71
C SER A 9 6.69 -8.81 -7.83
N TRP A 10 7.99 -8.76 -7.54
CA TRP A 10 8.59 -7.61 -6.85
C TRP A 10 8.34 -6.30 -7.61
N GLU A 11 8.55 -6.31 -8.92
CA GLU A 11 8.39 -5.16 -9.79
C GLU A 11 6.93 -4.68 -9.82
N HIS A 12 5.98 -5.62 -9.90
CA HIS A 12 4.55 -5.31 -9.78
C HIS A 12 4.24 -4.69 -8.42
N GLY A 13 4.77 -5.25 -7.32
CA GLY A 13 4.54 -4.72 -5.98
C GLY A 13 5.12 -3.31 -5.76
N VAL A 14 6.29 -3.03 -6.32
CA VAL A 14 6.91 -1.69 -6.28
C VAL A 14 6.06 -0.68 -7.07
N VAL A 15 5.53 -1.07 -8.24
CA VAL A 15 4.59 -0.23 -9.01
C VAL A 15 3.29 -0.01 -8.26
N MET A 16 2.71 -1.05 -7.65
CA MET A 16 1.50 -0.94 -6.82
C MET A 16 1.71 0.05 -5.68
N ALA A 17 2.83 -0.05 -4.97
CA ALA A 17 3.15 0.83 -3.85
C ALA A 17 3.41 2.28 -4.31
N ALA A 18 4.04 2.48 -5.47
CA ALA A 18 4.22 3.80 -6.08
C ALA A 18 2.90 4.43 -6.55
N GLY A 19 1.94 3.61 -6.98
CA GLY A 19 0.60 4.05 -7.38
C GLY A 19 -0.37 4.30 -6.22
N LEU A 20 0.04 4.03 -4.97
CA LEU A 20 -0.82 4.09 -3.80
C LEU A 20 -1.54 5.44 -3.68
N ARG A 21 -2.84 5.40 -3.38
CA ARG A 21 -3.66 6.56 -3.05
C ARG A 21 -4.30 6.36 -1.69
N THR A 22 -4.24 7.38 -0.84
CA THR A 22 -4.85 7.37 0.50
C THR A 22 -5.59 8.68 0.73
N ILE A 23 -6.52 8.70 1.69
CA ILE A 23 -6.97 9.97 2.27
C ILE A 23 -5.78 10.55 3.03
N SER A 24 -5.41 11.79 2.73
CA SER A 24 -4.29 12.41 3.43
C SER A 24 -4.71 12.84 4.82
N HIS A 25 -3.88 12.47 5.79
CA HIS A 25 -3.94 12.97 7.17
C HIS A 25 -2.68 13.80 7.48
N SER A 26 -1.90 14.16 6.45
CA SER A 26 -0.71 14.98 6.62
C SER A 26 -1.09 16.37 7.12
N ALA A 27 -0.36 16.88 8.12
CA ALA A 27 -0.54 18.24 8.62
C ALA A 27 -0.25 19.31 7.55
N LEU A 28 0.45 18.95 6.46
CA LEU A 28 0.76 19.83 5.34
C LEU A 28 -0.41 19.98 4.35
N ASP A 29 -1.35 19.03 4.35
CA ASP A 29 -2.48 19.03 3.43
C ASP A 29 -3.69 19.74 4.04
N LYS A 30 -4.50 20.39 3.19
CA LYS A 30 -5.81 20.88 3.62
C LYS A 30 -6.69 19.68 3.98
N PRO A 31 -7.42 19.72 5.13
CA PRO A 31 -8.35 18.66 5.48
C PRO A 31 -9.31 18.36 4.33
N THR A 32 -9.26 17.14 3.81
CA THR A 32 -10.08 16.72 2.67
C THR A 32 -10.38 15.23 2.77
N LYS A 33 -11.56 14.82 2.29
CA LYS A 33 -11.91 13.41 2.10
C LYS A 33 -11.44 12.87 0.74
N ALA A 34 -10.77 13.70 -0.06
CA ALA A 34 -10.30 13.30 -1.38
C ALA A 34 -9.10 12.34 -1.30
N LEU A 35 -9.10 11.34 -2.19
CA LEU A 35 -7.97 10.45 -2.38
C LEU A 35 -6.83 11.18 -3.09
N VAL A 36 -5.66 11.22 -2.46
CA VAL A 36 -4.44 11.77 -3.03
C VAL A 36 -3.44 10.66 -3.31
N HIS A 37 -2.57 10.85 -4.31
CA HIS A 37 -1.40 9.99 -4.47
C HIS A 37 -0.50 10.11 -3.24
N ASN A 38 -0.15 8.97 -2.66
CA ASN A 38 0.74 8.83 -1.50
C ASN A 38 1.69 7.63 -1.71
N PRO A 39 2.59 7.71 -2.71
CA PRO A 39 3.52 6.63 -3.05
C PRO A 39 4.26 6.10 -1.82
N LEU A 40 4.18 4.79 -1.59
CA LEU A 40 4.80 4.09 -0.47
C LEU A 40 4.48 4.68 0.92
N CYS A 41 3.39 5.45 1.07
CA CYS A 41 3.11 6.28 2.26
C CYS A 41 4.18 7.35 2.57
N MET A 42 5.00 7.73 1.57
CA MET A 42 6.18 8.57 1.75
C MET A 42 6.08 9.95 1.07
N ARG A 43 4.90 10.36 0.56
CA ARG A 43 4.76 11.61 -0.21
C ARG A 43 5.32 12.84 0.49
N SER A 44 5.09 12.98 1.79
CA SER A 44 5.55 14.13 2.58
C SER A 44 6.97 13.97 3.14
N TYR A 45 7.66 12.86 2.82
CA TYR A 45 8.90 12.45 3.48
C TYR A 45 10.04 12.15 2.50
N PHE A 46 9.86 12.43 1.20
CA PHE A 46 10.94 12.30 0.23
C PHE A 46 12.03 13.34 0.51
N SER A 47 13.23 12.88 0.80
CA SER A 47 14.43 13.71 0.96
C SER A 47 15.24 13.86 -0.34
N PHE A 48 14.81 13.20 -1.42
CA PHE A 48 15.45 13.21 -2.73
C PHE A 48 14.43 12.92 -3.84
N ASN A 49 14.90 12.89 -5.10
CA ASN A 49 14.06 12.71 -6.27
C ASN A 49 13.25 11.39 -6.22
N PHE A 50 11.95 11.49 -6.45
CA PHE A 50 11.06 10.33 -6.42
C PHE A 50 11.41 9.25 -7.46
N ALA A 51 11.85 9.63 -8.67
CA ALA A 51 12.23 8.67 -9.69
C ALA A 51 13.46 7.85 -9.25
N ASP A 52 14.40 8.47 -8.55
CA ASP A 52 15.56 7.75 -7.99
C ASP A 52 15.16 6.86 -6.81
N PHE A 53 14.20 7.31 -5.98
CA PHE A 53 13.61 6.47 -4.93
C PHE A 53 12.90 5.25 -5.52
N PHE A 54 12.12 5.45 -6.58
CA PHE A 54 11.43 4.37 -7.28
C PHE A 54 12.41 3.38 -7.93
N LYS A 55 13.44 3.88 -8.64
CA LYS A 55 14.51 3.05 -9.21
C LYS A 55 15.26 2.27 -8.12
N HIS A 56 15.49 2.88 -6.96
CA HIS A 56 16.13 2.22 -5.83
C HIS A 56 15.33 0.97 -5.41
N TRP A 57 14.02 1.11 -5.20
CA TRP A 57 13.15 -0.02 -4.82
C TRP A 57 13.10 -1.11 -5.89
N LEU A 58 13.05 -0.76 -7.18
CA LEU A 58 13.12 -1.75 -8.26
C LEU A 58 14.44 -2.56 -8.22
N GLY A 59 15.55 -1.92 -7.85
CA GLY A 59 16.87 -2.55 -7.77
C GLY A 59 17.10 -3.47 -6.56
N ILE A 60 16.22 -3.48 -5.54
CA ILE A 60 16.42 -4.26 -4.30
C ILE A 60 16.45 -5.76 -4.57
N LYS A 61 15.60 -6.28 -5.48
CA LYS A 61 15.51 -7.71 -5.80
C LYS A 61 16.86 -8.32 -6.20
N GLY A 62 17.72 -7.56 -6.87
CA GLY A 62 19.06 -7.99 -7.26
C GLY A 62 20.12 -7.91 -6.15
N ARG A 63 19.77 -7.38 -4.97
CA ARG A 63 20.69 -7.14 -3.84
C ARG A 63 20.37 -8.01 -2.62
N VAL A 64 19.26 -8.73 -2.63
CA VAL A 64 18.78 -9.56 -1.53
C VAL A 64 18.67 -11.02 -1.97
N LYS A 65 18.93 -11.97 -1.07
CA LYS A 65 18.82 -13.40 -1.38
C LYS A 65 17.38 -13.80 -1.72
N GLN A 66 16.41 -13.22 -1.01
CA GLN A 66 14.99 -13.46 -1.19
C GLN A 66 14.25 -12.16 -0.93
N ALA A 67 13.57 -11.64 -1.95
CA ALA A 67 12.71 -10.48 -1.80
C ALA A 67 11.40 -10.89 -1.10
N PRO A 68 10.88 -10.10 -0.15
CA PRO A 68 9.61 -10.41 0.48
C PRO A 68 8.45 -10.26 -0.51
N LYS A 69 7.39 -11.03 -0.28
CA LYS A 69 6.11 -10.84 -0.97
C LYS A 69 5.52 -9.49 -0.60
N ILE A 70 4.90 -8.82 -1.57
CA ILE A 70 4.25 -7.52 -1.39
C ILE A 70 2.74 -7.72 -1.46
N PHE A 71 2.04 -7.14 -0.48
CA PHE A 71 0.59 -7.18 -0.39
C PHE A 71 0.05 -5.76 -0.27
N MET A 72 -1.13 -5.54 -0.82
CA MET A 72 -1.88 -4.29 -0.65
C MET A 72 -3.23 -4.62 -0.01
N VAL A 73 -3.59 -3.83 1.00
CA VAL A 73 -4.82 -4.00 1.78
C VAL A 73 -5.69 -2.75 1.72
N ASN A 74 -7.00 -2.95 1.79
CA ASN A 74 -7.98 -1.86 1.87
C ASN A 74 -9.02 -2.16 2.96
N TRP A 75 -8.75 -1.69 4.18
CA TRP A 75 -9.66 -1.84 5.32
C TRP A 75 -10.89 -0.94 5.25
N TYR A 76 -10.84 0.09 4.40
CA TYR A 76 -11.83 1.18 4.36
C TYR A 76 -12.71 1.10 3.13
N GLN A 77 -12.86 -0.10 2.53
CA GLN A 77 -13.78 -0.27 1.43
C GLN A 77 -15.23 -0.06 1.91
N GLU A 78 -15.96 0.80 1.21
CA GLU A 78 -17.38 1.05 1.46
C GLU A 78 -18.26 0.32 0.44
N GLY A 79 -19.42 -0.13 0.88
CA GLY A 79 -20.45 -0.73 0.06
C GLY A 79 -21.29 0.31 -0.67
N PRO A 80 -22.29 -0.11 -1.48
CA PRO A 80 -23.19 0.81 -2.17
C PRO A 80 -23.99 1.72 -1.22
N ASP A 81 -24.16 1.33 0.04
CA ASP A 81 -24.83 2.09 1.09
C ASP A 81 -23.89 3.04 1.86
N GLY A 82 -22.63 3.15 1.44
CA GLY A 82 -21.60 3.96 2.10
C GLY A 82 -21.09 3.39 3.42
N LYS A 83 -21.46 2.16 3.79
CA LYS A 83 -20.99 1.53 5.02
C LYS A 83 -19.71 0.73 4.77
N PRO A 84 -18.80 0.64 5.74
CA PRO A 84 -17.65 -0.25 5.65
C PRO A 84 -18.09 -1.69 5.41
N ILE A 85 -17.54 -2.36 4.40
CA ILE A 85 -17.83 -3.77 4.13
C ILE A 85 -16.98 -4.72 4.97
N TRP A 86 -15.93 -4.19 5.61
CA TRP A 86 -15.02 -4.95 6.47
C TRP A 86 -15.01 -4.36 7.88
N PRO A 87 -15.15 -5.17 8.93
CA PRO A 87 -15.21 -4.68 10.31
C PRO A 87 -13.90 -4.05 10.81
N GLY A 88 -12.75 -4.44 10.26
CA GLY A 88 -11.46 -3.86 10.62
C GLY A 88 -10.94 -4.28 12.01
N PHE A 89 -10.01 -3.49 12.54
CA PHE A 89 -9.41 -3.69 13.88
C PHE A 89 -8.91 -5.14 14.09
N GLY A 90 -9.37 -5.81 15.15
CA GLY A 90 -8.97 -7.18 15.49
C GLY A 90 -9.29 -8.18 14.39
N GLU A 91 -10.34 -7.95 13.59
CA GLU A 91 -10.72 -8.85 12.50
C GLU A 91 -9.69 -8.85 11.37
N ASN A 92 -8.81 -7.84 11.29
CA ASN A 92 -7.70 -7.82 10.34
C ASN A 92 -6.74 -9.00 10.51
N ILE A 93 -6.76 -9.67 11.67
CA ILE A 93 -5.99 -10.90 11.90
C ILE A 93 -6.29 -11.97 10.86
N ARG A 94 -7.53 -12.06 10.34
CA ARG A 94 -7.92 -13.03 9.30
C ARG A 94 -7.20 -12.78 7.96
N VAL A 95 -6.96 -11.51 7.64
CA VAL A 95 -6.20 -11.15 6.44
C VAL A 95 -4.71 -11.35 6.66
N LEU A 96 -4.20 -11.07 7.86
CA LEU A 96 -2.81 -11.38 8.19
C LEU A 96 -2.54 -12.89 8.17
N GLU A 97 -3.46 -13.71 8.66
CA GLU A 97 -3.41 -15.17 8.55
C GLU A 97 -3.37 -15.61 7.07
N TRP A 98 -4.21 -15.02 6.22
CA TRP A 98 -4.20 -15.28 4.77
C TRP A 98 -2.86 -14.91 4.10
N ILE A 99 -2.19 -13.86 4.57
CA ILE A 99 -0.86 -13.44 4.12
C ILE A 99 0.20 -14.44 4.59
N VAL A 100 0.19 -14.81 5.88
CA VAL A 100 1.17 -15.74 6.46
C VAL A 100 1.11 -17.11 5.77
N ASN A 101 -0.08 -17.60 5.44
CA ASN A 101 -0.27 -18.88 4.73
C ASN A 101 0.28 -18.88 3.27
N ARG A 102 0.80 -17.75 2.78
CA ARG A 102 1.43 -17.62 1.46
C ARG A 102 2.93 -17.42 1.50
N VAL A 103 3.51 -17.20 2.67
CA VAL A 103 4.95 -16.94 2.86
C VAL A 103 5.69 -18.23 3.15
#